data_AF-A0A699VXT7-F1
#
_entry.id   AF-A0A699VXT7-F1
#
_cell.length_a   1.000
_cell.length_b   1.000
_cell.length_c   1.000
_cell.angle_alpha   90.00
_cell.angle_beta   90.00
_cell.angle_gamma   90.00
#
_symmetry.space_group_name_H-M   'P 1'
#
loop_
_entity.id
_entity.type
_entity.pdbx_description
1 polymer ?
#
loop_
_entity_poly.entity_id
_entity_poly.type
_entity_poly.pdbx_seq_one_letter_code
_entity_poly.pdbx_strand_id
1 'polypeptide(L)'
;MSNINNNMQTQTYNSLHNAIMEAGSKDHPPMLAPGNYIQWKSRIKRYIDTKPNRELIHYCIENPPYELGWKDKFINDAEGNLTTAAHQVFETFQNVEQVIRNQLNAEAEAIQ
;
A
#
# COMPACT_ATOMS: atom_id res chain seq x y z
N MET A 1 7.18 -25.98 30.18
CA MET A 1 5.87 -25.40 29.79
C MET A 1 6.10 -24.23 28.85
N SER A 2 5.93 -24.41 27.54
CA SER A 2 5.82 -23.32 26.55
C SER A 2 5.58 -23.91 25.15
N ASN A 3 4.38 -23.71 24.57
CA ASN A 3 4.21 -23.48 23.13
C ASN A 3 2.76 -23.24 22.66
N ILE A 4 1.78 -23.22 23.57
CA ILE A 4 0.36 -23.11 23.17
C ILE A 4 0.02 -21.70 22.64
N ASN A 5 0.69 -20.65 23.14
CA ASN A 5 0.36 -19.27 22.80
C ASN A 5 0.72 -18.88 21.35
N ASN A 6 1.82 -19.41 20.81
CA ASN A 6 2.25 -19.10 19.45
C ASN A 6 1.33 -19.72 18.39
N ASN A 7 0.79 -20.92 18.65
CA ASN A 7 -0.13 -21.61 17.75
C ASN A 7 -1.52 -20.94 17.72
N MET A 8 -2.02 -20.51 18.88
CA MET A 8 -3.28 -19.77 18.97
C MET A 8 -3.21 -18.41 18.27
N GLN A 9 -2.11 -17.67 18.42
CA GLN A 9 -1.91 -16.39 17.74
C GLN A 9 -1.77 -16.55 16.22
N THR A 10 -1.07 -17.56 15.73
CA THR A 10 -0.96 -17.82 14.28
C THR A 10 -2.29 -18.29 13.69
N GLN A 11 -3.05 -19.14 14.37
CA GLN A 11 -4.39 -19.53 13.93
C GLN A 11 -5.34 -18.33 13.85
N THR A 12 -5.29 -17.44 14.84
CA THR A 12 -6.13 -16.23 14.87
C THR A 12 -5.73 -15.24 13.78
N TYR A 13 -4.42 -15.01 13.58
CA TYR A 13 -3.91 -14.13 12.53
C TYR A 13 -4.26 -14.66 11.13
N ASN A 14 -4.09 -15.96 10.89
CA ASN A 14 -4.42 -16.58 9.60
C ASN A 14 -5.93 -16.54 9.32
N SER A 15 -6.76 -16.74 10.34
CA SER A 15 -8.22 -16.63 10.23
C SER A 15 -8.65 -15.21 9.89
N LEU A 16 -8.09 -14.20 10.60
CA LEU A 16 -8.37 -12.79 10.34
C LEU A 16 -7.90 -12.37 8.95
N HIS A 17 -6.70 -12.78 8.54
CA HIS A 17 -6.16 -12.51 7.21
C HIS A 17 -7.06 -13.09 6.11
N ASN A 18 -7.51 -14.34 6.28
CA ASN A 18 -8.42 -14.98 5.32
C ASN A 18 -9.79 -14.29 5.28
N ALA A 19 -10.34 -13.89 6.42
CA ALA A 19 -11.62 -13.18 6.48
C ALA A 19 -11.54 -11.79 5.80
N ILE A 20 -10.42 -11.08 5.94
CA ILE A 20 -10.18 -9.80 5.26
C ILE A 20 -10.07 -10.01 3.74
N MET A 21 -9.33 -11.04 3.32
CA MET A 21 -9.21 -11.42 1.91
C MET A 21 -10.56 -11.83 1.31
N GLU A 22 -11.37 -12.59 2.05
CA GLU A 22 -12.70 -13.08 1.65
C GLU A 22 -13.74 -11.95 1.60
N ALA A 23 -13.73 -11.03 2.58
CA ALA A 23 -14.60 -9.87 2.61
C ALA A 23 -14.32 -8.91 1.44
N GLY A 24 -13.05 -8.74 1.05
CA GLY A 24 -12.72 -8.05 -0.19
C GLY A 24 -13.16 -8.83 -1.43
N SER A 25 -13.04 -10.17 -1.40
CA SER A 25 -13.22 -11.07 -2.57
C SER A 25 -14.52 -10.93 -3.34
N LYS A 26 -15.55 -10.46 -2.64
CA LYS A 26 -16.93 -10.43 -3.12
C LYS A 26 -17.19 -9.32 -4.13
N ASP A 27 -16.45 -8.21 -4.02
CA ASP A 27 -16.64 -7.01 -4.84
C ASP A 27 -15.46 -6.69 -5.76
N HIS A 28 -14.37 -7.47 -5.72
CA HIS A 28 -13.28 -7.25 -6.67
C HIS A 28 -13.66 -7.73 -8.07
N PRO A 29 -13.19 -7.04 -9.12
CA PRO A 29 -13.13 -7.67 -10.43
C PRO A 29 -12.34 -9.00 -10.33
N PRO A 30 -12.74 -10.05 -11.07
CA PRO A 30 -12.12 -11.40 -11.04
C PRO A 30 -10.61 -11.41 -11.32
N MET A 31 -10.06 -10.26 -11.72
CA MET A 31 -8.65 -9.99 -11.90
C MET A 31 -7.80 -10.00 -10.62
N LEU A 32 -8.40 -9.86 -9.42
CA LEU A 32 -7.68 -9.77 -8.14
C LEU A 32 -7.75 -11.04 -7.28
N ALA A 33 -8.09 -12.19 -7.87
CA ALA A 33 -8.07 -13.47 -7.15
C ALA A 33 -6.64 -13.83 -6.65
N PRO A 34 -6.45 -14.40 -5.45
CA PRO A 34 -5.14 -14.65 -4.84
C PRO A 34 -4.15 -15.51 -5.65
N GLY A 35 -4.63 -16.32 -6.60
CA GLY A 35 -3.78 -17.12 -7.51
C GLY A 35 -3.34 -16.39 -8.79
N ASN A 36 -3.92 -15.22 -9.08
CA ASN A 36 -3.68 -14.49 -10.32
C ASN A 36 -2.57 -13.43 -10.20
N TYR A 37 -1.98 -13.25 -9.02
CA TYR A 37 -0.98 -12.20 -8.77
C TYR A 37 0.27 -12.33 -9.67
N ILE A 38 0.80 -13.55 -9.81
CA ILE A 38 1.96 -13.82 -10.70
C ILE A 38 1.59 -13.53 -12.16
N GLN A 39 0.37 -13.89 -12.58
CA GLN A 39 -0.12 -13.59 -13.92
C GLN A 39 -0.34 -12.09 -14.13
N TRP A 40 -0.78 -11.37 -13.11
CA TRP A 40 -1.04 -9.93 -13.17
C TRP A 40 0.24 -9.13 -13.34
N LYS A 41 1.32 -9.51 -12.64
CA LYS A 41 2.65 -8.91 -12.84
C LYS A 41 3.11 -9.02 -14.31
N SER A 42 2.95 -10.19 -14.92
CA SER A 42 3.27 -10.40 -16.34
C SER A 42 2.35 -9.63 -17.29
N ARG A 43 1.06 -9.54 -16.98
CA ARG A 43 0.08 -8.77 -17.78
C ARG A 43 0.35 -7.27 -17.75
N ILE A 44 0.66 -6.71 -16.58
CA ILE A 44 1.04 -5.31 -16.42
C ILE A 44 2.30 -5.01 -17.21
N LYS A 45 3.33 -5.86 -17.07
CA LYS A 45 4.58 -5.68 -17.81
C LYS A 45 4.33 -5.63 -19.33
N ARG A 46 3.59 -6.60 -19.85
CA ARG A 46 3.23 -6.65 -21.27
C ARG A 46 2.41 -5.43 -21.71
N TYR A 47 1.50 -4.95 -20.87
CA TYR A 47 0.73 -3.74 -21.15
C TYR A 47 1.63 -2.51 -21.26
N ILE A 48 2.54 -2.32 -20.31
CA ILE A 48 3.51 -1.22 -20.30
C ILE A 48 4.38 -1.27 -21.55
N ASP A 49 4.90 -2.45 -21.91
CA ASP A 49 5.76 -2.65 -23.08
C ASP A 49 5.10 -2.19 -24.41
N THR A 50 3.76 -2.24 -24.49
CA THR A 50 3.00 -1.82 -25.68
C THR A 50 2.71 -0.32 -25.76
N LYS A 51 3.03 0.46 -24.73
CA LYS A 51 2.70 1.88 -24.69
C LYS A 51 3.79 2.77 -25.31
N PRO A 52 3.41 3.89 -25.95
CA PRO A 52 4.38 4.84 -26.51
C PRO A 52 5.23 5.51 -25.41
N ASN A 53 4.70 5.67 -24.20
CA ASN A 53 5.39 6.22 -23.03
C ASN A 53 5.96 5.13 -22.09
N ARG A 54 6.25 3.92 -22.60
CA ARG A 54 6.77 2.80 -21.78
C ARG A 54 7.99 3.19 -20.95
N GLU A 55 8.90 3.97 -21.51
CA GLU A 55 10.17 4.37 -20.86
C GLU A 55 9.91 5.26 -19.66
N LEU A 56 8.98 6.21 -19.80
CA LEU A 56 8.54 7.06 -18.69
C LEU A 56 7.86 6.23 -17.60
N ILE A 57 7.01 5.27 -17.97
CA ILE A 57 6.35 4.39 -17.00
C ILE A 57 7.38 3.54 -16.24
N HIS A 58 8.38 2.99 -16.94
CA HIS A 58 9.48 2.25 -16.31
C HIS A 58 10.28 3.14 -15.36
N TYR A 59 10.63 4.36 -15.79
CA TYR A 59 11.33 5.32 -14.96
C TYR A 59 10.59 5.64 -13.66
N CYS A 60 9.27 5.85 -13.70
CA CYS A 60 8.46 6.13 -12.52
C CYS A 60 8.29 4.91 -11.58
N ILE A 61 8.44 3.69 -12.10
CA ILE A 61 8.40 2.46 -11.28
C ILE A 61 9.75 2.25 -10.57
N GLU A 62 10.86 2.52 -11.26
CA GLU A 62 12.21 2.39 -10.69
C GLU A 62 12.58 3.56 -9.77
N ASN A 63 12.10 4.76 -10.09
CA ASN A 63 12.32 5.99 -9.35
C ASN A 63 10.95 6.56 -8.94
N PRO A 64 10.28 5.94 -7.95
CA PRO A 64 9.01 6.46 -7.48
C PRO A 64 9.23 7.88 -6.96
N PRO A 65 8.35 8.84 -7.31
CA PRO A 65 8.51 10.23 -6.89
C PRO A 65 8.34 10.41 -5.37
N TYR A 66 7.92 9.36 -4.67
CA TYR A 66 7.89 9.31 -3.21
C TYR A 66 8.22 7.90 -2.71
N GLU A 67 9.15 7.81 -1.75
CA GLU A 67 9.44 6.57 -1.05
C GLU A 67 8.36 6.31 0.01
N LEU A 68 7.45 5.38 -0.28
CA LEU A 68 6.51 4.89 0.73
C LEU A 68 7.28 4.08 1.78
N GLY A 69 7.15 4.49 3.04
CA GLY A 69 7.86 3.86 4.15
C GLY A 69 7.08 3.92 5.45
N TRP A 70 7.64 3.27 6.47
CA TRP A 70 7.16 3.42 7.83
C TRP A 70 7.55 4.81 8.34
N LYS A 71 6.55 5.59 8.78
CA LYS A 71 6.78 6.86 9.45
C LYS A 71 6.12 6.86 10.82
N ASP A 72 6.76 7.57 11.73
CA ASP A 72 6.19 7.88 13.03
C ASP A 72 5.17 8.99 12.87
N LYS A 73 3.91 8.71 13.22
CA LYS A 73 2.85 9.71 13.24
C LYS A 73 2.41 9.96 14.68
N PHE A 74 2.37 11.23 15.06
CA PHE A 74 1.86 11.66 16.35
C PHE A 74 0.33 11.73 16.31
N ILE A 75 -0.32 11.13 17.30
CA ILE A 75 -1.78 11.16 17.47
C ILE A 75 -2.09 12.25 18.52
N ASN A 76 -2.97 13.18 18.16
CA ASN A 76 -3.50 14.16 19.11
C ASN A 76 -4.53 13.48 20.01
N ASP A 77 -4.49 13.75 21.32
CA ASP A 77 -5.55 13.34 22.24
C ASP A 77 -6.85 14.14 22.02
N ALA A 78 -7.91 13.77 22.75
CA ALA A 78 -9.21 14.44 22.67
C ALA A 78 -9.14 15.92 23.09
N GLU A 79 -8.11 16.29 23.84
CA GLU A 79 -7.80 17.63 24.31
C GLU A 79 -6.88 18.42 23.34
N GLY A 80 -6.44 17.81 22.24
CA GLY A 80 -5.62 18.44 21.20
C GLY A 80 -4.11 18.50 21.52
N ASN A 81 -3.64 17.82 22.57
CA ASN A 81 -2.23 17.72 22.90
C ASN A 81 -1.57 16.56 22.14
N LEU A 82 -0.33 16.78 21.72
CA LEU A 82 0.49 15.74 21.10
C LEU A 82 0.82 14.68 22.15
N THR A 83 0.12 13.55 22.11
CA THR A 83 0.45 12.41 22.96
C THR A 83 1.79 11.83 22.50
N THR A 84 2.70 11.54 23.43
CA THR A 84 4.04 10.96 23.18
C THR A 84 4.02 9.58 22.48
N ALA A 85 2.84 9.01 22.21
CA ALA A 85 2.69 7.72 21.55
C ALA A 85 2.82 7.84 20.02
N ALA A 86 4.07 7.88 19.53
CA ALA A 86 4.38 7.71 18.12
C ALA A 86 3.93 6.30 17.67
N HIS A 87 2.96 6.24 16.75
CA HIS A 87 2.60 5.00 16.08
C HIS A 87 3.32 4.94 14.73
N GLN A 88 3.99 3.82 14.48
CA GLN A 88 4.53 3.52 13.16
C GLN A 88 3.36 3.21 12.22
N VAL A 89 3.12 4.13 11.31
CA VAL A 89 2.11 3.97 10.27
C VAL A 89 2.83 3.80 8.94
N PHE A 90 2.42 2.80 8.17
CA PHE A 90 2.87 2.69 6.79
C PHE A 90 2.22 3.82 5.98
N GLU A 91 3.05 4.70 5.42
CA GLU A 91 2.52 5.81 4.63
C GLU A 91 1.83 5.29 3.38
N THR A 92 0.66 5.86 3.12
CA THR A 92 -0.10 5.66 1.90
C THR A 92 -0.38 7.02 1.28
N PHE A 93 -0.68 7.07 -0.01
CA PHE A 93 -1.01 8.32 -0.69
C PHE A 93 -2.16 9.11 -0.02
N GLN A 94 -3.11 8.40 0.60
CA GLN A 94 -4.21 9.03 1.33
C GLN A 94 -3.77 9.65 2.67
N ASN A 95 -2.73 9.08 3.30
CA ASN A 95 -2.29 9.45 4.64
C ASN A 95 -1.05 10.37 4.65
N VAL A 96 -0.41 10.59 3.49
CA VAL A 96 0.74 11.50 3.32
C VAL A 96 0.29 12.96 3.52
N GLU A 97 1.23 13.85 3.86
CA GLU A 97 0.90 15.28 4.02
C GLU A 97 0.38 15.90 2.72
N GLN A 98 -0.56 16.84 2.84
CA GLN A 98 -1.20 17.47 1.68
C GLN A 98 -0.20 18.22 0.80
N VAL A 99 0.87 18.80 1.38
CA VAL A 99 1.93 19.49 0.62
C VAL A 99 2.66 18.53 -0.32
N ILE A 100 2.92 17.30 0.13
CA ILE A 100 3.57 16.26 -0.67
C ILE A 100 2.64 15.83 -1.82
N ARG A 101 1.34 15.65 -1.55
CA ARG A 101 0.36 15.35 -2.62
C ARG A 101 0.31 16.45 -3.68
N ASN A 102 0.29 17.70 -3.25
CA ASN A 102 0.21 18.84 -4.17
C ASN A 102 1.47 18.94 -5.05
N GLN A 103 2.65 18.71 -4.47
CA GLN A 103 3.92 18.67 -5.20
C GLN A 103 3.93 17.54 -6.25
N LEU A 104 3.52 16.33 -5.86
CA LEU A 104 3.47 15.17 -6.76
C LEU A 104 2.53 15.39 -7.95
N ASN A 105 1.38 16.03 -7.73
CA ASN A 105 0.46 16.37 -8.81
C ASN A 105 1.03 17.43 -9.76
N ALA A 106 1.71 18.45 -9.23
CA ALA A 106 2.33 19.49 -10.05
C ALA A 106 3.47 18.93 -10.94
N GLU A 107 4.27 18.00 -10.41
CA GLU A 107 5.30 17.30 -11.19
C GLU A 107 4.71 16.40 -12.29
N ALA A 108 3.59 15.72 -12.00
CA ALA A 108 2.90 14.92 -12.99
C ALA A 108 2.33 15.76 -14.15
N GLU A 109 1.80 16.96 -13.85
CA GLU A 109 1.33 17.92 -14.85
C GLU A 109 2.47 18.49 -15.71
N ALA A 110 3.67 18.67 -15.15
CA ALA A 110 4.82 19.21 -15.86
C ALA A 110 5.47 18.23 -16.87
N ILE A 111 5.16 16.93 -16.75
CA ILE A 111 5.66 15.87 -17.64
C ILE A 111 4.70 15.63 -18.83
N GLN A 112 3.51 16.25 -18.82
CA GLN A 112 2.45 16.10 -19.82
C GLN A 112 2.62 17.02 -21.02
#